data_AF-A0A7V3HY59-F1
#
_entry.id   AF-A0A7V3HY59-F1
#
_cell.length_a   1.000
_cell.length_b   1.000
_cell.length_c   1.000
_cell.angle_alpha   90.00
_cell.angle_beta   90.00
_cell.angle_gamma   90.00
#
_symmetry.space_group_name_H-M   'P 1'
#
loop_
_entity.id
_entity.type
_entity.pdbx_description
1 polymer ?
#
loop_
_entity_poly.entity_id
_entity_poly.type
_entity_poly.pdbx_seq_one_letter_code
_entity_poly.pdbx_strand_id
1 'polypeptide(L)'
;HAWAFVWVVDPPLFEPAADATAAGDVAVGSGAWTAVHHAFTSPKPEQSGAIDSDPGSVLADAYDIVCNGNEIGGGSIRIHRRDIQEKVFAVMGLDAAEAQEKFGFLLEAFTFGAPPHGGIAFGWDRINALLSGVDSIREVIAFPKTGGGVDPLTDAPAPITAQQRKESGIDVRPEQVDRA
;
A
#
# COMPACT_ATOMS: atom_id res chain seq x y z
N HIS A 1 -1.21 -1.69 -34.31
CA HIS A 1 -0.53 -2.08 -33.06
C HIS A 1 -1.43 -3.07 -32.33
N ALA A 2 -0.90 -4.23 -31.92
CA ALA A 2 -1.68 -5.21 -31.15
C ALA A 2 -1.70 -4.81 -29.67
N TRP A 3 -2.82 -5.05 -29.00
CA TRP A 3 -2.93 -4.91 -27.55
C TRP A 3 -2.58 -6.24 -26.89
N ALA A 4 -1.45 -6.29 -26.19
CA ALA A 4 -0.95 -7.49 -25.52
C ALA A 4 -1.17 -7.37 -24.01
N PHE A 5 -2.07 -8.19 -23.49
CA PHE A 5 -2.38 -8.26 -22.06
C PHE A 5 -1.81 -9.54 -21.45
N VAL A 6 -1.37 -9.47 -20.20
CA VAL A 6 -0.93 -10.63 -19.42
C VAL A 6 -1.26 -10.43 -17.95
N TRP A 7 -1.73 -11.49 -17.29
CA TRP A 7 -1.79 -11.55 -15.84
C TRP A 7 -0.45 -12.06 -15.29
N VAL A 8 0.13 -11.32 -14.35
CA VAL A 8 1.25 -11.79 -13.55
C VAL A 8 0.67 -12.25 -12.21
N VAL A 9 0.93 -13.49 -11.85
CA VAL A 9 0.37 -14.14 -10.66
C VAL A 9 1.49 -14.80 -9.86
N ASP A 10 1.16 -15.19 -8.64
CA ASP A 10 2.07 -15.86 -7.70
C ASP A 10 3.34 -15.04 -7.39
N PRO A 11 3.23 -13.73 -7.08
CA PRO A 11 4.38 -12.96 -6.62
C PRO A 11 4.78 -13.41 -5.20
N PRO A 12 6.03 -13.16 -4.76
CA PRO A 12 6.41 -13.29 -3.36
C PRO A 12 5.51 -12.44 -2.46
N LEU A 13 5.22 -12.92 -1.25
CA LEU A 13 4.45 -12.15 -0.26
C LEU A 13 5.30 -11.02 0.34
N PHE A 14 6.59 -11.27 0.49
CA PHE A 14 7.55 -10.36 1.10
C PHE A 14 8.73 -10.09 0.18
N GLU A 15 9.32 -8.90 0.34
CA GLU A 15 10.63 -8.55 -0.20
C GLU A 15 11.52 -8.01 0.93
N PRO A 16 12.86 -8.05 0.78
CA PRO A 16 13.75 -7.48 1.78
C PRO A 16 13.52 -5.97 1.96
N ALA A 17 13.34 -5.51 3.20
CA ALA A 17 13.07 -4.10 3.49
C ALA A 17 14.20 -3.16 3.03
N ALA A 18 15.44 -3.66 3.01
CA ALA A 18 16.60 -2.92 2.49
C ALA A 18 16.49 -2.67 0.97
N ASP A 19 15.99 -3.64 0.22
CA ASP A 19 15.84 -3.55 -1.23
C ASP A 19 14.71 -2.56 -1.59
N ALA A 20 13.56 -2.67 -0.89
CA ALA A 20 12.45 -1.72 -1.02
C ALA A 20 12.90 -0.27 -0.71
N THR A 21 13.64 -0.08 0.38
CA THR A 21 14.16 1.26 0.75
C THR A 21 15.13 1.81 -0.30
N ALA A 22 15.98 0.95 -0.88
CA ALA A 22 16.90 1.35 -1.94
C ALA A 22 16.18 1.72 -3.25
N ALA A 23 15.01 1.11 -3.51
CA ALA A 23 14.15 1.44 -4.64
C ALA A 23 13.34 2.74 -4.44
N GLY A 24 13.32 3.29 -3.22
CA GLY A 24 12.61 4.51 -2.87
C GLY A 24 11.26 4.28 -2.19
N ASP A 25 10.92 3.03 -1.88
CA ASP A 25 9.72 2.66 -1.15
C ASP A 25 9.91 2.76 0.37
N VAL A 26 8.79 2.82 1.09
CA VAL A 26 8.79 2.91 2.55
C VAL A 26 8.36 1.56 3.13
N ALA A 27 9.26 0.92 3.86
CA ALA A 27 8.94 -0.31 4.56
C ALA A 27 7.85 -0.10 5.62
N VAL A 28 6.95 -1.08 5.75
CA VAL A 28 5.80 -1.03 6.67
C VAL A 28 6.22 -0.91 8.15
N GLY A 29 7.35 -1.50 8.52
CA GLY A 29 7.85 -1.54 9.88
C GLY A 29 9.37 -1.68 9.96
N SER A 30 9.86 -2.05 11.13
CA SER A 30 11.30 -2.13 11.42
C SER A 30 11.96 -3.46 11.04
N GLY A 31 11.18 -4.41 10.52
CA GLY A 31 11.63 -5.76 10.20
C GLY A 31 12.54 -5.84 8.97
N ALA A 32 13.19 -7.01 8.79
CA ALA A 32 14.04 -7.28 7.63
C ALA A 32 13.25 -7.49 6.33
N TRP A 33 11.93 -7.67 6.43
CA TRP A 33 11.02 -7.93 5.33
C TRP A 33 9.92 -6.87 5.29
N THR A 34 9.44 -6.55 4.10
CA THR A 34 8.25 -5.74 3.88
C THR A 34 7.36 -6.37 2.82
N ALA A 35 6.14 -5.86 2.63
CA ALA A 35 5.15 -6.48 1.74
C ALA A 35 5.36 -6.04 0.29
N VAL A 36 5.31 -6.99 -0.66
CA VAL A 36 5.41 -6.69 -2.11
C VAL A 36 4.20 -5.90 -2.63
N HIS A 37 2.98 -6.25 -2.18
CA HIS A 37 1.76 -5.52 -2.54
C HIS A 37 1.28 -4.60 -1.42
N HIS A 38 0.89 -5.20 -0.29
CA HIS A 38 0.55 -4.51 0.95
C HIS A 38 0.37 -5.51 2.09
N ALA A 39 0.41 -5.03 3.33
CA ALA A 39 0.35 -5.84 4.55
C ALA A 39 -0.88 -6.75 4.71
N PHE A 40 -1.98 -6.46 4.02
CA PHE A 40 -3.25 -7.22 4.12
C PHE A 40 -3.40 -8.34 3.08
N THR A 41 -2.37 -8.58 2.28
CA THR A 41 -2.37 -9.59 1.21
C THR A 41 -2.32 -10.98 1.81
N SER A 42 -3.22 -11.87 1.40
CA SER A 42 -3.19 -13.25 1.86
C SER A 42 -1.99 -14.00 1.29
N PRO A 43 -1.29 -14.83 2.07
CA PRO A 43 -0.45 -15.88 1.50
C PRO A 43 -1.33 -16.85 0.69
N LYS A 44 -0.71 -17.61 -0.21
CA LYS A 44 -1.34 -18.82 -0.76
C LYS A 44 -1.76 -19.76 0.38
N PRO A 45 -2.96 -20.35 0.35
CA PRO A 45 -3.49 -21.16 1.46
C PRO A 45 -2.51 -22.24 1.96
N GLU A 46 -1.85 -22.92 1.03
CA GLU A 46 -0.89 -24.00 1.26
C GLU A 46 0.44 -23.55 1.88
N GLN A 47 0.76 -22.25 1.87
CA GLN A 47 2.01 -21.70 2.38
C GLN A 47 1.86 -20.87 3.67
N SER A 48 0.63 -20.74 4.19
CA SER A 48 0.35 -19.98 5.42
C SER A 48 1.15 -20.44 6.66
N GLY A 49 1.57 -21.71 6.71
CA GLY A 49 2.40 -22.25 7.79
C GLY A 49 3.87 -21.82 7.74
N ALA A 50 4.36 -21.33 6.60
CA ALA A 50 5.77 -21.00 6.38
C ALA A 50 6.12 -19.53 6.63
N ILE A 51 5.12 -18.66 6.86
CA ILE A 51 5.28 -17.20 7.08
C ILE A 51 6.37 -16.90 8.11
N ASP A 52 6.38 -17.63 9.23
CA ASP A 52 7.27 -17.36 10.35
C ASP A 52 8.66 -17.99 10.16
N SER A 53 8.74 -19.11 9.42
CA SER A 53 9.96 -19.93 9.30
C SER A 53 10.79 -19.63 8.07
N ASP A 54 10.15 -19.32 6.96
CA ASP A 54 10.77 -19.07 5.65
C ASP A 54 9.96 -18.04 4.86
N PRO A 55 9.91 -16.77 5.32
CA PRO A 55 9.09 -15.72 4.71
C PRO A 55 9.46 -15.49 3.24
N GLY A 56 10.71 -15.72 2.84
CA GLY A 56 11.18 -15.48 1.47
C GLY A 56 10.62 -16.46 0.43
N SER A 57 10.09 -17.62 0.83
CA SER A 57 9.48 -18.59 -0.10
C SER A 57 7.96 -18.52 -0.16
N VAL A 58 7.34 -17.70 0.70
CA VAL A 58 5.88 -17.56 0.75
C VAL A 58 5.42 -16.70 -0.43
N LEU A 59 4.51 -17.25 -1.21
CA LEU A 59 3.83 -16.58 -2.31
C LEU A 59 2.53 -15.95 -1.82
N ALA A 60 2.23 -14.80 -2.38
CA ALA A 60 0.97 -14.10 -2.18
C ALA A 60 -0.12 -14.63 -3.11
N ASP A 61 -1.37 -14.61 -2.64
CA ASP A 61 -2.53 -14.76 -3.51
C ASP A 61 -2.92 -13.40 -4.13
N ALA A 62 -1.97 -12.88 -4.90
CA ALA A 62 -2.02 -11.58 -5.55
C ALA A 62 -1.78 -11.69 -7.06
N TYR A 63 -2.18 -10.64 -7.76
CA TYR A 63 -2.24 -10.63 -9.21
C TYR A 63 -2.15 -9.20 -9.76
N ASP A 64 -1.39 -9.06 -10.85
CA ASP A 64 -1.30 -7.83 -11.63
C ASP A 64 -1.78 -8.06 -13.05
N ILE A 65 -2.45 -7.06 -13.62
CA ILE A 65 -2.80 -7.02 -15.03
C ILE A 65 -1.90 -6.01 -15.73
N VAL A 66 -1.16 -6.51 -16.71
CA VAL A 66 -0.20 -5.75 -17.50
C VAL A 66 -0.72 -5.61 -18.93
N CYS A 67 -0.55 -4.42 -19.49
CA CYS A 67 -0.87 -4.10 -20.87
C CYS A 67 0.33 -3.44 -21.56
N ASN A 68 0.84 -4.07 -22.61
CA ASN A 68 1.97 -3.55 -23.41
C ASN A 68 3.17 -3.10 -22.53
N GLY A 69 3.49 -3.86 -21.49
CA GLY A 69 4.60 -3.57 -20.56
C GLY A 69 4.29 -2.53 -19.47
N ASN A 70 3.04 -2.09 -19.33
CA ASN A 70 2.60 -1.21 -18.25
C ASN A 70 1.72 -2.00 -17.28
N GLU A 71 2.01 -1.94 -15.99
CA GLU A 71 1.03 -2.32 -14.97
C GLU A 71 -0.18 -1.37 -15.08
N ILE A 72 -1.38 -1.94 -15.27
CA ILE A 72 -2.63 -1.16 -15.38
C ILE A 72 -3.61 -1.45 -14.25
N GLY A 73 -3.29 -2.40 -13.38
CA GLY A 73 -4.03 -2.71 -12.18
C GLY A 73 -3.44 -3.89 -11.42
N GLY A 74 -3.77 -3.97 -10.15
CA GLY A 74 -3.24 -4.96 -9.22
C GLY A 74 -4.19 -5.21 -8.06
N GLY A 75 -4.14 -6.40 -7.50
CA GLY A 75 -5.06 -6.83 -6.45
C GLY A 75 -4.63 -8.10 -5.74
N SER A 76 -5.38 -8.47 -4.72
CA SER A 76 -5.15 -9.70 -4.00
C SER A 76 -6.40 -10.20 -3.27
N ILE A 77 -6.36 -11.48 -2.91
CA ILE A 77 -7.19 -12.00 -1.82
C ILE A 77 -6.65 -11.46 -0.50
N ARG A 78 -7.56 -11.12 0.42
CA ARG A 78 -7.24 -10.44 1.68
C ARG A 78 -7.20 -11.42 2.84
N ILE A 79 -6.32 -11.12 3.79
CA ILE A 79 -6.37 -11.75 5.11
C ILE A 79 -7.66 -11.31 5.80
N HIS A 80 -8.43 -12.27 6.30
CA HIS A 80 -9.66 -12.04 7.07
C HIS A 80 -9.59 -12.69 8.47
N ARG A 81 -8.41 -13.16 8.86
CA ARG A 81 -8.11 -13.83 10.12
C ARG A 81 -7.08 -13.04 10.91
N ARG A 82 -7.42 -12.69 12.15
CA ARG A 82 -6.56 -11.89 13.04
C ARG A 82 -5.19 -12.54 13.26
N ASP A 83 -5.16 -13.83 13.54
CA ASP A 83 -3.92 -14.55 13.83
C ASP A 83 -2.95 -14.60 12.64
N ILE A 84 -3.47 -14.70 11.42
CA ILE A 84 -2.63 -14.63 10.21
C ILE A 84 -2.12 -13.19 10.01
N GLN A 85 -2.96 -12.19 10.22
CA GLN A 85 -2.57 -10.79 10.03
C GLN A 85 -1.48 -10.37 11.04
N GLU A 86 -1.59 -10.82 12.29
CA GLU A 86 -0.59 -10.55 13.33
C GLU A 86 0.76 -11.20 13.02
N LYS A 87 0.79 -12.41 12.44
CA LYS A 87 2.04 -13.03 11.96
C LYS A 87 2.71 -12.22 10.85
N VAL A 88 1.92 -11.77 9.87
CA VAL A 88 2.43 -10.92 8.78
C VAL A 88 3.00 -9.62 9.34
N PHE A 89 2.32 -8.97 10.28
CA PHE A 89 2.83 -7.77 10.97
C PHE A 89 4.12 -8.05 11.74
N ALA A 90 4.21 -9.17 12.45
CA ALA A 90 5.41 -9.56 13.19
C ALA A 90 6.63 -9.75 12.28
N VAL A 91 6.45 -10.38 11.10
CA VAL A 91 7.52 -10.52 10.08
C VAL A 91 8.02 -9.15 9.60
N MET A 92 7.12 -8.18 9.48
CA MET A 92 7.45 -6.78 9.12
C MET A 92 7.99 -5.95 10.31
N GLY A 93 8.12 -6.54 11.49
CA GLY A 93 8.67 -5.89 12.68
C GLY A 93 7.70 -4.90 13.34
N LEU A 94 6.39 -5.16 13.28
CA LEU A 94 5.39 -4.49 14.10
C LEU A 94 5.06 -5.40 15.28
N ASP A 95 5.23 -4.91 16.50
CA ASP A 95 4.81 -5.66 17.67
C ASP A 95 3.28 -5.61 17.87
N ALA A 96 2.77 -6.39 18.83
CA ALA A 96 1.34 -6.48 19.08
C ALA A 96 0.72 -5.14 19.54
N ALA A 97 1.47 -4.31 20.28
CA ALA A 97 0.98 -3.03 20.75
C ALA A 97 0.89 -2.03 19.58
N GLU A 98 1.92 -1.97 18.73
CA GLU A 98 1.93 -1.15 17.52
C GLU A 98 0.86 -1.57 16.51
N ALA A 99 0.69 -2.88 16.30
CA ALA A 99 -0.34 -3.41 15.41
C ALA A 99 -1.74 -3.08 15.93
N GLN A 100 -1.98 -3.18 17.24
CA GLN A 100 -3.25 -2.81 17.85
C GLN A 100 -3.49 -1.29 17.82
N GLU A 101 -2.47 -0.47 18.03
CA GLU A 101 -2.57 0.99 17.97
C GLU A 101 -2.91 1.47 16.55
N LYS A 102 -2.21 0.94 15.53
CA LYS A 102 -2.36 1.39 14.13
C LYS A 102 -3.53 0.72 13.40
N PHE A 103 -3.79 -0.56 13.68
CA PHE A 103 -4.73 -1.40 12.92
C PHE A 103 -5.77 -2.12 13.78
N GLY A 104 -5.88 -1.79 15.07
CA GLY A 104 -6.77 -2.48 16.01
C GLY A 104 -8.22 -2.52 15.57
N PHE A 105 -8.73 -1.46 14.95
CA PHE A 105 -10.10 -1.42 14.43
C PHE A 105 -10.37 -2.52 13.37
N LEU A 106 -9.38 -2.81 12.52
CA LEU A 106 -9.48 -3.85 11.50
C LEU A 106 -9.29 -5.25 12.11
N LEU A 107 -8.31 -5.40 12.99
CA LEU A 107 -8.05 -6.67 13.69
C LEU A 107 -9.24 -7.10 14.55
N GLU A 108 -9.91 -6.14 15.19
CA GLU A 108 -11.14 -6.38 15.94
C GLU A 108 -12.29 -6.76 15.01
N ALA A 109 -12.42 -6.10 13.86
CA ALA A 109 -13.45 -6.43 12.85
C ALA A 109 -13.40 -7.90 12.41
N PHE A 110 -12.20 -8.49 12.29
CA PHE A 110 -12.03 -9.92 11.94
C PHE A 110 -12.68 -10.87 12.96
N THR A 111 -12.86 -10.45 14.21
CA THR A 111 -13.47 -11.28 15.26
C THR A 111 -14.99 -11.40 15.15
N PHE A 112 -15.65 -10.55 14.33
CA PHE A 112 -17.09 -10.56 14.12
C PHE A 112 -17.53 -11.36 12.88
N GLY A 113 -16.68 -12.25 12.36
CA GLY A 113 -17.01 -13.11 11.23
C GLY A 113 -16.74 -12.47 9.86
N ALA A 114 -15.55 -11.89 9.69
CA ALA A 114 -15.15 -11.35 8.39
C ALA A 114 -15.12 -12.46 7.32
N PRO A 115 -15.81 -12.28 6.17
CA PRO A 115 -15.82 -13.29 5.11
C PRO A 115 -14.50 -13.31 4.34
N PRO A 116 -14.20 -14.40 3.61
CA PRO A 116 -13.21 -14.36 2.54
C PRO A 116 -13.54 -13.24 1.55
N HIS A 117 -12.57 -12.38 1.26
CA HIS A 117 -12.77 -11.24 0.38
C HIS A 117 -11.48 -10.93 -0.40
N GLY A 118 -11.63 -10.24 -1.52
CA GLY A 118 -10.56 -9.88 -2.42
C GLY A 118 -10.99 -8.69 -3.27
N GLY A 119 -10.05 -8.07 -3.96
CA GLY A 119 -10.35 -6.92 -4.80
C GLY A 119 -9.23 -6.62 -5.78
N ILE A 120 -9.43 -5.56 -6.55
CA ILE A 120 -8.47 -5.06 -7.53
C ILE A 120 -8.65 -3.54 -7.65
N ALA A 121 -7.56 -2.84 -7.91
CA ALA A 121 -7.58 -1.43 -8.27
C ALA A 121 -6.91 -1.27 -9.64
N PHE A 122 -7.44 -0.36 -10.47
CA PHE A 122 -6.89 -0.05 -11.78
C PHE A 122 -6.23 1.33 -11.77
N GLY A 123 -5.08 1.43 -12.42
CA GLY A 123 -4.43 2.70 -12.75
C GLY A 123 -5.22 3.41 -13.83
N TRP A 124 -6.31 4.07 -13.45
CA TRP A 124 -7.29 4.61 -14.40
C TRP A 124 -6.68 5.64 -15.37
N ASP A 125 -5.82 6.54 -14.86
CA ASP A 125 -5.13 7.51 -15.70
C ASP A 125 -4.15 6.85 -16.68
N ARG A 126 -3.46 5.77 -16.26
CA ARG A 126 -2.58 5.00 -17.15
C ARG A 126 -3.38 4.30 -18.24
N ILE A 127 -4.54 3.72 -17.92
CA ILE A 127 -5.44 3.12 -18.91
C ILE A 127 -5.88 4.17 -19.94
N ASN A 128 -6.35 5.33 -19.47
CA ASN A 128 -6.77 6.42 -20.37
C ASN A 128 -5.62 6.93 -21.25
N ALA A 129 -4.41 7.04 -20.70
CA ALA A 129 -3.22 7.45 -21.46
C ALA A 129 -2.89 6.45 -22.57
N LEU A 130 -2.89 5.15 -22.26
CA LEU A 130 -2.68 4.10 -23.25
C LEU A 130 -3.75 4.13 -24.35
N LEU A 131 -5.03 4.20 -23.97
CA LEU A 131 -6.15 4.25 -24.93
C LEU A 131 -6.09 5.50 -25.83
N SER A 132 -5.59 6.61 -25.31
CA SER A 132 -5.43 7.87 -26.04
C SER A 132 -4.13 7.93 -26.85
N GLY A 133 -3.25 6.93 -26.73
CA GLY A 133 -1.97 6.88 -27.45
C GLY A 133 -0.97 7.94 -26.98
N VAL A 134 -1.03 8.33 -25.70
CA VAL A 134 -0.15 9.32 -25.08
C VAL A 134 0.71 8.69 -24.00
N ASP A 135 1.98 9.09 -23.92
CA ASP A 135 2.94 8.46 -22.99
C ASP A 135 2.75 8.93 -21.54
N SER A 136 2.31 10.18 -21.37
CA SER A 136 2.16 10.85 -20.08
C SER A 136 0.69 10.87 -19.63
N ILE A 137 0.44 10.47 -18.38
CA ILE A 137 -0.89 10.61 -17.77
C ILE A 137 -1.36 12.07 -17.64
N ARG A 138 -0.44 13.03 -17.74
CA ARG A 138 -0.80 14.47 -17.71
C ARG A 138 -1.71 14.85 -18.89
N GLU A 139 -1.62 14.15 -20.01
CA GLU A 139 -2.43 14.42 -21.20
C GLU A 139 -3.90 13.99 -21.06
N VAL A 140 -4.21 13.20 -20.03
CA VAL A 140 -5.58 12.71 -19.75
C VAL A 140 -6.16 13.23 -18.44
N ILE A 141 -5.45 14.17 -17.79
CA ILE A 141 -5.89 14.86 -16.57
C ILE A 141 -6.12 16.32 -16.94
N ALA A 142 -7.27 16.89 -16.56
CA ALA A 142 -7.63 18.25 -16.95
C ALA A 142 -6.66 19.33 -16.44
N PHE A 143 -6.20 19.20 -15.19
CA PHE A 143 -5.29 20.15 -14.53
C PHE A 143 -4.15 19.41 -13.81
N PRO A 144 -3.20 18.84 -14.55
CA PRO A 144 -2.15 17.99 -14.00
C PRO A 144 -1.10 18.81 -13.27
N LYS A 145 -0.40 18.17 -12.33
CA LYS A 145 0.80 18.73 -11.69
C LYS A 145 2.05 18.42 -12.53
N THR A 146 3.07 19.26 -12.39
CA THR A 146 4.40 19.03 -12.98
C THR A 146 5.30 18.24 -12.02
N GLY A 147 6.61 18.14 -12.32
CA GLY A 147 7.56 17.44 -11.44
C GLY A 147 7.59 18.06 -10.04
N GLY A 148 7.68 17.23 -9.00
CA GLY A 148 7.72 17.70 -7.60
C GLY A 148 6.37 18.17 -7.04
N GLY A 149 5.25 17.87 -7.70
CA GLY A 149 3.91 18.21 -7.20
C GLY A 149 3.49 19.67 -7.40
N VAL A 150 4.25 20.44 -8.19
CA VAL A 150 3.98 21.85 -8.48
C VAL A 150 2.78 22.00 -9.41
N ASP A 151 1.88 22.95 -9.09
CA ASP A 151 0.76 23.37 -9.92
C ASP A 151 1.03 24.74 -10.58
N PRO A 152 1.48 24.79 -11.84
CA PRO A 152 1.75 26.06 -12.51
C PRO A 152 0.48 26.88 -12.83
N LEU A 153 -0.71 26.27 -12.74
CA LEU A 153 -1.96 26.99 -13.02
C LEU A 153 -2.38 27.86 -11.82
N THR A 154 -2.13 27.38 -10.61
CA THR A 154 -2.60 28.00 -9.36
C THR A 154 -1.48 28.43 -8.41
N ASP A 155 -0.22 28.18 -8.79
CA ASP A 155 0.97 28.39 -7.98
C ASP A 155 0.97 27.59 -6.65
N ALA A 156 0.26 26.46 -6.62
CA ALA A 156 0.23 25.58 -5.46
C ALA A 156 1.46 24.63 -5.42
N PRO A 157 1.92 24.23 -4.22
CA PRO A 157 1.43 24.63 -2.89
C PRO A 157 1.90 26.04 -2.49
N ALA A 158 1.06 26.75 -1.73
CA ALA A 158 1.35 28.09 -1.21
C ALA A 158 1.39 28.09 0.34
N PRO A 159 2.14 29.01 0.97
CA PRO A 159 2.13 29.14 2.42
C PRO A 159 0.76 29.59 2.95
N ILE A 160 0.44 29.18 4.18
CA ILE A 160 -0.76 29.63 4.90
C ILE A 160 -0.44 30.79 5.85
N THR A 161 -1.46 31.56 6.21
CA THR A 161 -1.30 32.66 7.19
C THR A 161 -1.02 32.13 8.60
N ALA A 162 -0.43 32.98 9.45
CA ALA A 162 -0.22 32.65 10.86
C ALA A 162 -1.53 32.35 11.61
N GLN A 163 -2.63 33.02 11.25
CA GLN A 163 -3.95 32.78 11.84
C GLN A 163 -4.47 31.39 11.46
N GLN A 164 -4.45 31.02 10.19
CA GLN A 164 -4.82 29.67 9.73
C GLN A 164 -3.95 28.60 10.37
N ARG A 165 -2.63 28.86 10.49
CA ARG A 165 -1.70 27.93 11.14
C ARG A 165 -2.06 27.72 12.62
N LYS A 166 -2.39 28.80 13.34
CA LYS A 166 -2.85 28.74 14.73
C LYS A 166 -4.17 27.96 14.86
N GLU A 167 -5.15 28.25 14.01
CA GLU A 167 -6.46 27.60 14.02
C GLU A 167 -6.41 26.12 13.61
N SER A 168 -5.43 25.72 12.79
CA SER A 168 -5.23 24.34 12.36
C SER A 168 -4.78 23.39 13.48
N GLY A 169 -4.25 23.93 14.59
CA GLY A 169 -3.72 23.14 15.70
C GLY A 169 -2.32 22.55 15.47
N ILE A 170 -1.67 22.83 14.33
CA ILE A 170 -0.40 22.17 13.93
C ILE A 170 0.77 22.43 14.89
N ASP A 171 0.78 23.59 15.57
CA ASP A 171 1.83 23.99 16.53
C ASP A 171 1.39 23.84 17.99
N VAL A 172 0.23 23.21 18.25
CA VAL A 172 -0.25 23.00 19.61
C VAL A 172 0.70 22.05 20.33
N ARG A 173 1.14 22.44 21.52
CA ARG A 173 1.88 21.56 22.41
C ARG A 173 0.86 20.70 23.16
N PRO A 174 0.87 19.36 23.01
CA PRO A 174 -0.06 18.51 23.74
C PRO A 174 0.14 18.65 25.25
N GLU A 175 -0.95 18.63 26.00
CA GLU A 175 -0.89 18.54 27.46
C GLU A 175 -0.32 17.18 27.86
N GLN A 176 0.61 17.15 28.82
CA GLN A 176 1.08 15.89 29.39
C GLN A 176 -0.08 15.24 30.13
N VAL A 177 -0.59 14.14 29.56
CA VAL A 177 -1.52 13.27 30.28
C VAL A 177 -0.68 12.44 31.24
N ASP A 178 -0.73 12.77 32.53
CA ASP A 178 -0.22 11.89 33.59
C ASP A 178 -0.99 10.56 33.49
N ARG A 179 -0.35 9.55 32.92
CA ARG A 179 -0.85 8.17 32.95
C ARG A 179 -0.70 7.66 34.39
N ALA A 180 -1.80 7.67 35.15
CA ALA A 180 -1.91 7.04 36.46
C ALA A 180 -1.75 5.52 36.38
#